data_AF-A0A7X7A6A8-F1
#
_entry.id   AF-A0A7X7A6A8-F1
#
_cell.length_a   1.000
_cell.length_b   1.000
_cell.length_c   1.000
_cell.angle_alpha   90.00
_cell.angle_beta   90.00
_cell.angle_gamma   90.00
#
_symmetry.space_group_name_H-M   'P 1'
#
loop_
_entity.id
_entity.type
_entity.pdbx_description
1 polymer ?
#
loop_
_entity_poly.entity_id
_entity_poly.type
_entity_poly.pdbx_seq_one_letter_code
_entity_poly.pdbx_strand_id
1 'polypeptide(L)'
;MRRWAVILFAALAALACREMGAAPLPQRWVYASNSLGSDEQVAQLEQIINTAADHGLNGLLLSAGFDSLGRKQPDYFPRLERIKALCKRRGIELIPILFSAGYGGGVLGYDRNLAEGLPVVDAPFVVKGGEARIEKDPACQIANGGFEEWDGNRLKDFVFHDKPGEISHPDRDVVHEGKSSIRLERFGELSPEHGHARICQEITVRPHRQYRLQLWAKTQDLEPAGAFRVQVYTEKGVLAPVDVHLPSTSDWRRVEMTFNSGSWSKLRVYAGLWGGKRGTLWLDSLSLEELALYNVLRRPGTPITVRSADGATTYEEGKDYAPIVDPDLLRAHKDPAGLALRLLPGSRIREGDRLLVSYYHAQPIHRGQVTICMSEPKVYDIWREEARLVQQHLAPARWFLSMDEVRAGGTCRACKERGLSMAEILGDCITRQVKLIREVNPKAEVYIWSDMLDPKHNARSNYYLVEGDYTGSWEYVPKDLIIACWHYGIRDESLKFFSEHGFRTLGAAYYDGDDLENCKGWLESLRRTPNAVGIMYTSWRNKYALLGPFGDLVSR
;
A
#
# COMPACT_ATOMS: atom_id res chain seq x y z
N MET A 1 -61.91 21.64 42.80
CA MET A 1 -60.60 22.20 42.39
C MET A 1 -59.39 21.46 42.99
N ARG A 2 -59.33 20.12 42.93
CA ARG A 2 -58.16 19.35 43.47
C ARG A 2 -57.70 18.16 42.61
N ARG A 3 -58.34 17.91 41.46
CA ARG A 3 -57.96 16.81 40.54
C ARG A 3 -57.26 17.26 39.25
N TRP A 4 -57.21 18.57 38.98
CA TRP A 4 -56.55 19.12 37.79
C TRP A 4 -55.09 19.56 38.05
N ALA A 5 -54.68 19.71 39.30
CA ALA A 5 -53.32 20.12 39.67
C ALA A 5 -52.30 18.95 39.68
N VAL A 6 -52.76 17.70 39.81
CA VAL A 6 -51.87 16.52 39.89
C VAL A 6 -51.48 16.00 38.49
N ILE A 7 -52.35 16.19 37.49
CA ILE A 7 -52.07 15.78 36.10
C ILE A 7 -51.08 16.77 35.43
N LEU A 8 -51.10 18.04 35.81
CA LEU A 8 -50.15 19.03 35.28
C LEU A 8 -48.71 18.80 35.80
N PHE A 9 -48.54 18.31 37.03
CA PHE A 9 -47.21 17.98 37.59
C PHE A 9 -46.61 16.68 37.03
N ALA A 10 -47.45 15.71 36.66
CA ALA A 10 -47.00 14.49 35.96
C ALA A 10 -46.64 14.75 34.48
N ALA A 11 -47.36 15.66 33.81
CA ALA A 11 -47.04 16.07 32.43
C ALA A 11 -45.78 16.95 32.34
N LEU A 12 -45.50 17.78 33.36
CA LEU A 12 -44.27 18.58 33.44
C LEU A 12 -43.04 17.76 33.87
N ALA A 13 -43.21 16.64 34.58
CA ALA A 13 -42.12 15.69 34.84
C ALA A 13 -41.82 14.80 33.62
N ALA A 14 -42.83 14.49 32.79
CA ALA A 14 -42.65 13.73 31.55
C ALA A 14 -42.08 14.54 30.38
N LEU A 15 -42.23 15.88 30.38
CA LEU A 15 -41.54 16.78 29.43
C LEU A 15 -40.16 17.25 29.92
N ALA A 16 -39.75 16.88 31.14
CA ALA A 16 -38.42 17.17 31.69
C ALA A 16 -37.44 15.98 31.61
N CYS A 17 -37.84 14.85 31.00
CA CYS A 17 -36.89 13.99 30.31
C CYS A 17 -36.42 14.71 29.04
N ARG A 18 -35.58 15.73 29.25
CA ARG A 18 -34.59 16.17 28.27
C ARG A 18 -34.03 14.92 27.61
N GLU A 19 -33.83 14.98 26.30
CA GLU A 19 -32.84 14.16 25.61
C GLU A 19 -31.58 14.11 26.47
N MET A 20 -31.42 13.07 27.30
CA MET A 20 -30.12 12.67 27.78
C MET A 20 -29.44 12.17 26.52
N GLY A 21 -28.77 13.09 25.81
CA GLY A 21 -27.90 12.76 24.70
C GLY A 21 -27.04 11.56 25.13
N ALA A 22 -26.96 10.55 24.27
CA ALA A 22 -26.16 9.37 24.56
C ALA A 22 -24.76 9.82 24.99
N ALA A 23 -24.30 9.34 26.15
CA ALA A 23 -23.03 9.76 26.72
C ALA A 23 -21.91 9.71 25.65
N PRO A 24 -21.00 10.70 25.61
CA PRO A 24 -19.92 10.71 24.64
C PRO A 24 -19.11 9.41 24.67
N LEU A 25 -18.68 8.94 23.50
CA LEU A 25 -17.79 7.79 23.41
C LEU A 25 -16.52 8.06 24.24
N PRO A 26 -16.00 7.11 25.03
CA PRO A 26 -14.87 7.35 25.92
C PRO A 26 -13.62 7.86 25.21
N GLN A 27 -13.32 7.34 24.03
CA GLN A 27 -12.13 7.67 23.25
C GLN A 27 -12.51 8.57 22.07
N ARG A 28 -11.99 9.79 22.06
CA ARG A 28 -12.27 10.81 21.04
C ARG A 28 -10.94 11.34 20.55
N TRP A 29 -10.48 10.81 19.45
CA TRP A 29 -9.09 10.96 19.02
C TRP A 29 -8.96 11.83 17.78
N VAL A 30 -7.74 12.31 17.56
CA VAL A 30 -7.26 12.85 16.29
C VAL A 30 -6.05 12.05 15.83
N TYR A 31 -6.01 11.72 14.54
CA TYR A 31 -4.82 11.19 13.89
C TYR A 31 -4.00 12.34 13.28
N ALA A 32 -2.68 12.27 13.43
CA ALA A 32 -1.74 13.13 12.73
C ALA A 32 -0.51 12.36 12.23
N SER A 33 -0.02 12.73 11.05
CA SER A 33 1.27 12.28 10.51
C SER A 33 2.26 13.44 10.51
N ASN A 34 3.34 13.31 11.27
CA ASN A 34 4.31 14.38 11.45
C ASN A 34 5.68 13.80 11.84
N SER A 35 6.71 14.02 11.02
CA SER A 35 8.03 13.42 11.23
C SER A 35 8.84 14.05 12.36
N LEU A 36 8.38 15.17 12.94
CA LEU A 36 9.12 16.00 13.91
C LEU A 36 10.50 16.43 13.40
N GLY A 37 10.64 16.59 12.08
CA GLY A 37 11.89 16.91 11.41
C GLY A 37 12.28 18.39 11.49
N SER A 38 11.32 19.28 11.73
CA SER A 38 11.54 20.72 11.86
C SER A 38 10.68 21.35 12.94
N ASP A 39 11.03 22.57 13.35
CA ASP A 39 10.27 23.31 14.36
C ASP A 39 8.91 23.79 13.82
N GLU A 40 8.80 24.01 12.51
CA GLU A 40 7.52 24.29 11.84
C GLU A 40 6.56 23.09 11.97
N GLN A 41 7.05 21.89 11.71
CA GLN A 41 6.26 20.67 11.88
C GLN A 41 5.83 20.48 13.33
N VAL A 42 6.70 20.78 14.30
CA VAL A 42 6.33 20.76 15.72
C VAL A 42 5.22 21.78 15.99
N ALA A 43 5.35 23.02 15.52
CA ALA A 43 4.34 24.06 15.73
C ALA A 43 2.96 23.68 15.13
N GLN A 44 2.94 23.08 13.93
CA GLN A 44 1.71 22.55 13.33
C GLN A 44 1.07 21.48 14.23
N LEU A 45 1.86 20.56 14.78
CA LEU A 45 1.34 19.52 15.67
C LEU A 45 0.84 20.11 17.01
N GLU A 46 1.51 21.13 17.54
CA GLU A 46 1.04 21.84 18.73
C GLU A 46 -0.33 22.51 18.50
N GLN A 47 -0.56 23.09 17.31
CA GLN A 47 -1.88 23.63 16.94
C GLN A 47 -2.96 22.54 16.93
N ILE A 48 -2.67 21.39 16.32
CA ILE A 48 -3.59 20.24 16.31
C ILE A 48 -3.93 19.79 17.74
N ILE A 49 -2.92 19.67 18.61
CA ILE A 49 -3.11 19.25 20.01
C ILE A 49 -3.96 20.27 20.79
N ASN A 50 -3.70 21.56 20.61
CA ASN A 50 -4.47 22.61 21.29
C ASN A 50 -5.93 22.60 20.83
N THR A 51 -6.19 22.59 19.52
CA THR A 51 -7.55 22.51 18.97
C THR A 51 -8.27 21.24 19.44
N ALA A 52 -7.60 20.09 19.38
CA ALA A 52 -8.19 18.83 19.85
C ALA A 52 -8.62 18.92 21.33
N ALA A 53 -7.74 19.42 22.20
CA ALA A 53 -8.03 19.56 23.62
C ALA A 53 -9.14 20.59 23.91
N ASP A 54 -9.11 21.74 23.23
CA ASP A 54 -10.12 22.81 23.39
C ASP A 54 -11.52 22.36 22.98
N HIS A 55 -11.61 21.37 22.09
CA HIS A 55 -12.86 20.80 21.59
C HIS A 55 -13.17 19.39 22.13
N GLY A 56 -12.59 19.01 23.28
CA GLY A 56 -13.00 17.83 24.05
C GLY A 56 -12.49 16.46 23.55
N LEU A 57 -11.59 16.45 22.55
CA LEU A 57 -10.82 15.27 22.20
C LEU A 57 -9.78 14.97 23.29
N ASN A 58 -9.41 13.70 23.43
CA ASN A 58 -8.58 13.22 24.54
C ASN A 58 -7.41 12.31 24.12
N GLY A 59 -7.22 12.08 22.83
CA GLY A 59 -6.11 11.27 22.33
C GLY A 59 -5.57 11.76 21.00
N LEU A 60 -4.26 11.59 20.82
CA LEU A 60 -3.53 11.86 19.59
C LEU A 60 -2.89 10.55 19.13
N LEU A 61 -3.41 9.97 18.05
CA LEU A 61 -2.73 8.92 17.31
C LEU A 61 -1.68 9.58 16.41
N LEU A 62 -0.40 9.37 16.72
CA LEU A 62 0.70 10.05 16.03
C LEU A 62 1.56 9.09 15.24
N SER A 63 1.69 9.33 13.93
CA SER A 63 2.74 8.75 13.09
C SER A 63 3.93 9.69 13.04
N ALA A 64 5.01 9.34 13.75
CA ALA A 64 6.26 10.11 13.78
C ALA A 64 7.53 9.26 13.56
N GLY A 65 7.37 8.07 12.98
CA GLY A 65 8.43 7.08 12.77
C GLY A 65 8.87 6.42 14.08
N PHE A 66 7.91 5.95 14.88
CA PHE A 66 8.13 5.27 16.15
C PHE A 66 8.68 3.85 16.01
N ASP A 67 8.68 3.29 14.80
CA ASP A 67 9.28 2.00 14.45
C ASP A 67 10.72 2.14 13.89
N SER A 68 11.35 3.30 14.06
CA SER A 68 12.71 3.60 13.65
C SER A 68 13.43 4.58 14.59
N LEU A 69 13.06 4.59 15.87
CA LEU A 69 13.65 5.45 16.90
C LEU A 69 15.15 5.25 17.01
N GLY A 70 15.66 4.02 16.84
CA GLY A 70 17.09 3.71 16.88
C GLY A 70 17.90 4.39 15.77
N ARG A 71 17.24 4.99 14.77
CA ARG A 71 17.85 5.69 13.63
C ARG A 71 17.57 7.19 13.62
N LYS A 72 16.83 7.71 14.60
CA LYS A 72 16.51 9.13 14.66
C LYS A 72 17.76 9.94 15.04
N GLN A 73 17.87 11.13 14.46
CA GLN A 73 18.92 12.07 14.83
C GLN A 73 18.67 12.63 16.23
N PRO A 74 19.72 13.07 16.97
CA PRO A 74 19.57 13.59 18.33
C PRO A 74 18.50 14.67 18.49
N ASP A 75 18.37 15.54 17.49
CA ASP A 75 17.44 16.69 17.45
C ASP A 75 15.96 16.27 17.48
N TYR A 76 15.65 15.03 17.11
CA TYR A 76 14.29 14.48 17.16
C TYR A 76 13.77 14.38 18.59
N PHE A 77 14.61 13.97 19.54
CA PHE A 77 14.17 13.66 20.90
C PHE A 77 13.72 14.89 21.70
N PRO A 78 14.42 16.04 21.67
CA PRO A 78 13.91 17.27 22.28
C PRO A 78 12.55 17.70 21.73
N ARG A 79 12.31 17.54 20.42
CA ARG A 79 11.02 17.85 19.79
C ARG A 79 9.92 16.90 20.26
N LEU A 80 10.22 15.61 20.35
CA LEU A 80 9.32 14.61 20.92
C LEU A 80 8.97 14.93 22.39
N GLU A 81 9.95 15.29 23.21
CA GLU A 81 9.70 15.67 24.61
C GLU A 81 8.82 16.93 24.73
N ARG A 82 9.00 17.91 23.84
CA ARG A 82 8.14 19.10 23.76
C ARG A 82 6.68 18.71 23.49
N ILE A 83 6.44 17.82 22.53
CA ILE A 83 5.11 17.32 22.20
C ILE A 83 4.51 16.52 23.36
N LYS A 84 5.27 15.60 23.97
CA LYS A 84 4.83 14.83 25.15
C LYS A 84 4.42 15.76 26.30
N ALA A 85 5.23 16.79 26.57
CA ALA A 85 4.94 17.75 27.61
C ALA A 85 3.65 18.54 27.33
N LEU A 86 3.41 18.94 26.07
CA LEU A 86 2.17 19.60 25.69
C LEU A 86 0.96 18.67 25.84
N CYS A 87 1.02 17.45 25.30
CA CYS A 87 -0.01 16.42 25.44
C CYS A 87 -0.41 16.23 26.92
N LYS A 88 0.59 16.05 27.80
CA LYS A 88 0.36 15.92 29.24
C LYS A 88 -0.32 17.16 29.85
N ARG A 89 0.11 18.37 29.51
CA ARG A 89 -0.50 19.62 30.02
C ARG A 89 -1.94 19.80 29.53
N ARG A 90 -2.25 19.34 28.33
CA ARG A 90 -3.56 19.51 27.68
C ARG A 90 -4.50 18.33 27.90
N GLY A 91 -4.09 17.29 28.63
CA GLY A 91 -4.90 16.11 28.87
C GLY A 91 -5.11 15.24 27.63
N ILE A 92 -4.22 15.31 26.65
CA ILE A 92 -4.22 14.48 25.45
C ILE A 92 -3.29 13.30 25.67
N GLU A 93 -3.80 12.08 25.53
CA GLU A 93 -2.98 10.88 25.50
C GLU A 93 -2.21 10.80 24.18
N LEU A 94 -0.89 10.60 24.24
CA LEU A 94 -0.06 10.35 23.06
C LEU A 94 -0.01 8.85 22.75
N ILE A 95 -0.48 8.46 21.57
CA ILE A 95 -0.63 7.07 21.14
C ILE A 95 0.24 6.87 19.89
N PRO A 96 1.33 6.08 19.94
CA PRO A 96 2.16 5.88 18.78
C PRO A 96 1.55 4.83 17.83
N ILE A 97 1.56 5.13 16.52
CA ILE A 97 1.32 4.15 15.46
C ILE A 97 2.66 3.63 14.89
N LEU A 98 2.79 2.31 14.76
CA LEU A 98 4.06 1.62 14.45
C LEU A 98 3.86 0.21 13.88
N PHE A 99 4.98 -0.42 13.48
CA PHE A 99 5.08 -1.81 13.01
C PHE A 99 4.24 -2.14 11.78
N SER A 100 4.43 -1.38 10.69
CA SER A 100 3.79 -1.69 9.42
C SER A 100 4.48 -2.83 8.69
N ALA A 101 3.75 -3.92 8.45
CA ALA A 101 4.16 -4.93 7.48
C ALA A 101 3.86 -4.48 6.04
N GLY A 102 2.68 -3.87 5.81
CA GLY A 102 2.21 -3.53 4.47
C GLY A 102 3.07 -2.48 3.77
N TYR A 103 3.54 -1.48 4.50
CA TYR A 103 4.40 -0.40 4.01
C TYR A 103 5.89 -0.61 4.31
N GLY A 104 6.22 -1.71 4.99
CA GLY A 104 7.55 -2.07 5.43
C GLY A 104 8.10 -1.23 6.60
N GLY A 105 7.49 -0.09 6.91
CA GLY A 105 7.79 0.74 8.08
C GLY A 105 9.28 1.03 8.25
N GLY A 106 9.72 1.12 9.50
CA GLY A 106 11.14 1.28 9.85
C GLY A 106 12.02 0.08 9.47
N VAL A 107 11.45 -1.11 9.28
CA VAL A 107 12.18 -2.36 8.98
C VAL A 107 12.99 -2.25 7.70
N LEU A 108 12.38 -1.73 6.62
CA LEU A 108 13.11 -1.52 5.35
C LEU A 108 14.15 -0.40 5.43
N GLY A 109 14.04 0.49 6.41
CA GLY A 109 15.10 1.43 6.75
C GLY A 109 16.35 0.69 7.23
N TYR A 110 16.18 -0.27 8.15
CA TYR A 110 17.25 -1.12 8.69
C TYR A 110 17.83 -2.09 7.68
N ASP A 111 16.98 -2.82 6.96
CA ASP A 111 17.42 -3.79 5.98
C ASP A 111 16.36 -3.98 4.89
N ARG A 112 16.68 -3.48 3.69
CA ARG A 112 15.81 -3.60 2.51
C ARG A 112 15.65 -5.04 2.04
N ASN A 113 16.56 -5.95 2.43
CA ASN A 113 16.42 -7.36 2.11
C ASN A 113 15.29 -8.03 2.88
N LEU A 114 14.59 -7.35 3.81
CA LEU A 114 13.45 -7.91 4.52
C LEU A 114 12.11 -7.74 3.77
N ALA A 115 12.11 -7.13 2.58
CA ALA A 115 10.94 -7.06 1.71
C ALA A 115 10.39 -8.45 1.33
N GLU A 116 9.09 -8.61 1.13
CA GLU A 116 8.52 -9.84 0.57
C GLU A 116 9.13 -10.11 -0.82
N GLY A 117 9.49 -11.37 -1.05
CA GLY A 117 10.19 -11.77 -2.27
C GLY A 117 9.31 -12.56 -3.20
N LEU A 118 9.02 -12.00 -4.37
CA LEU A 118 8.33 -12.70 -5.46
C LEU A 118 9.33 -13.59 -6.20
N PRO A 119 8.98 -14.86 -6.52
CA PRO A 119 9.90 -15.76 -7.18
C PRO A 119 10.10 -15.39 -8.65
N VAL A 120 11.34 -15.57 -9.10
CA VAL A 120 11.70 -15.78 -10.50
C VAL A 120 12.28 -17.18 -10.63
N VAL A 121 11.71 -18.02 -11.49
CA VAL A 121 12.01 -19.47 -11.50
C VAL A 121 12.63 -19.89 -12.83
N ASP A 122 13.90 -20.27 -12.80
CA ASP A 122 14.65 -20.84 -13.92
C ASP A 122 14.78 -19.88 -15.12
N ALA A 123 15.18 -18.64 -14.86
CA ALA A 123 15.41 -17.62 -15.88
C ALA A 123 16.54 -18.03 -16.82
N PRO A 124 16.34 -18.03 -18.15
CA PRO A 124 17.38 -18.42 -19.08
C PRO A 124 18.41 -17.32 -19.17
N PHE A 125 19.67 -17.66 -18.92
CA PHE A 125 20.80 -16.74 -19.05
C PHE A 125 21.77 -17.29 -20.08
N VAL A 126 22.41 -16.41 -20.84
CA VAL A 126 23.49 -16.76 -21.77
C VAL A 126 24.79 -16.09 -21.34
N VAL A 127 25.87 -16.86 -21.34
CA VAL A 127 27.21 -16.37 -20.98
C VAL A 127 27.86 -15.71 -22.19
N LYS A 128 28.26 -14.45 -22.02
CA LYS A 128 29.05 -13.71 -23.00
C LYS A 128 30.06 -12.79 -22.31
N GLY A 129 31.33 -12.91 -22.68
CA GLY A 129 32.39 -12.02 -22.22
C GLY A 129 32.61 -12.08 -20.69
N GLY A 130 32.47 -13.26 -20.10
CA GLY A 130 32.65 -13.46 -18.65
C GLY A 130 31.48 -13.01 -17.77
N GLU A 131 30.36 -12.59 -18.38
CA GLU A 131 29.11 -12.31 -17.68
C GLU A 131 27.98 -13.16 -18.28
N ALA A 132 27.01 -13.57 -17.46
CA ALA A 132 25.75 -14.12 -17.95
C ALA A 132 24.63 -13.09 -17.81
N ARG A 133 23.83 -12.93 -18.86
CA ARG A 133 22.67 -12.02 -18.90
C ARG A 133 21.44 -12.78 -19.34
N ILE A 134 20.26 -12.25 -18.96
CA ILE A 134 18.99 -12.82 -19.38
C ILE A 134 18.94 -12.98 -20.91
N GLU A 135 18.59 -14.17 -21.35
CA GLU A 135 18.25 -14.47 -22.73
C GLU A 135 16.76 -14.18 -22.90
N LYS A 136 16.46 -12.99 -23.44
CA LYS A 136 15.08 -12.49 -23.57
C LYS A 136 14.24 -13.43 -24.44
N ASP A 137 13.00 -13.71 -24.00
CA ASP A 137 12.05 -14.44 -24.83
C ASP A 137 11.51 -13.53 -25.97
N PRO A 138 11.79 -13.81 -27.26
CA PRO A 138 11.32 -12.99 -28.37
C PRO A 138 9.79 -13.00 -28.52
N ALA A 139 9.10 -13.97 -27.93
CA ALA A 139 7.63 -13.98 -27.92
C ALA A 139 7.04 -12.96 -26.93
N CYS A 140 7.85 -12.43 -26.01
CA CYS A 140 7.41 -11.48 -25.00
C CYS A 140 7.67 -10.04 -25.46
N GLN A 141 6.79 -9.53 -26.32
CA GLN A 141 6.88 -8.19 -26.90
C GLN A 141 5.49 -7.55 -27.05
N ILE A 142 5.46 -6.22 -27.15
CA ILE A 142 4.26 -5.49 -27.55
C ILE A 142 4.22 -5.46 -29.08
N ALA A 143 3.17 -6.04 -29.67
CA ALA A 143 2.94 -5.93 -31.11
C ALA A 143 2.44 -4.52 -31.45
N ASN A 144 2.95 -3.93 -32.54
CA ASN A 144 2.57 -2.58 -32.98
C ASN A 144 2.66 -1.52 -31.86
N GLY A 145 3.67 -1.62 -30.99
CA GLY A 145 3.83 -0.75 -29.82
C GLY A 145 4.13 0.72 -30.14
N GLY A 146 4.67 0.99 -31.33
CA GLY A 146 4.80 2.35 -31.88
C GLY A 146 3.51 2.90 -32.49
N PHE A 147 2.40 2.15 -32.50
CA PHE A 147 1.11 2.59 -33.03
C PHE A 147 1.13 3.01 -34.51
N GLU A 148 1.87 2.27 -35.34
CA GLU A 148 2.11 2.57 -36.75
C GLU A 148 1.04 1.96 -37.67
N GLU A 149 0.46 0.83 -37.28
CA GLU A 149 -0.45 0.07 -38.13
C GLU A 149 -1.91 0.18 -37.72
N TRP A 150 -2.76 0.56 -38.69
CA TRP A 150 -4.18 0.83 -38.50
C TRP A 150 -5.03 0.19 -39.60
N ASP A 151 -6.26 -0.18 -39.25
CA ASP A 151 -7.34 -0.53 -40.18
C ASP A 151 -8.47 0.51 -40.01
N GLY A 152 -8.49 1.51 -40.90
CA GLY A 152 -9.27 2.73 -40.69
C GLY A 152 -8.82 3.43 -39.40
N ASN A 153 -9.74 3.58 -38.45
CA ASN A 153 -9.44 4.16 -37.13
C ASN A 153 -9.12 3.10 -36.05
N ARG A 154 -9.09 1.80 -36.41
CA ARG A 154 -8.80 0.72 -35.47
C ARG A 154 -7.30 0.42 -35.44
N LEU A 155 -6.72 0.44 -34.24
CA LEU A 155 -5.32 0.11 -34.02
C LEU A 155 -5.12 -1.40 -34.14
N LYS A 156 -4.20 -1.85 -35.01
CA LYS A 156 -3.94 -3.29 -35.20
C LYS A 156 -3.21 -3.90 -34.00
N ASP A 157 -3.42 -5.20 -33.77
CA ASP A 157 -2.84 -6.03 -32.70
C ASP A 157 -3.26 -5.67 -31.26
N PHE A 158 -4.08 -4.62 -31.09
CA PHE A 158 -4.72 -4.31 -29.82
C PHE A 158 -6.11 -4.95 -29.77
N VAL A 159 -6.34 -5.74 -28.73
CA VAL A 159 -7.62 -6.44 -28.52
C VAL A 159 -8.75 -5.47 -28.17
N PHE A 160 -8.41 -4.26 -27.71
CA PHE A 160 -9.38 -3.25 -27.34
C PHE A 160 -8.78 -1.85 -27.40
N HIS A 161 -9.60 -0.88 -27.82
CA HIS A 161 -9.42 0.52 -27.48
C HIS A 161 -10.77 1.25 -27.50
N ASP A 162 -10.93 2.27 -26.64
CA ASP A 162 -12.22 2.96 -26.46
C ASP A 162 -12.59 3.78 -27.73
N LYS A 163 -13.77 3.49 -28.30
CA LYS A 163 -14.42 4.17 -29.45
C LYS A 163 -13.45 4.64 -30.57
N PRO A 164 -12.94 3.71 -31.41
CA PRO A 164 -12.08 4.02 -32.55
C PRO A 164 -12.70 5.06 -33.49
N GLY A 165 -12.02 6.18 -33.75
CA GLY A 165 -12.50 7.26 -34.61
C GLY A 165 -13.39 8.30 -33.92
N GLU A 166 -13.66 8.14 -32.63
CA GLU A 166 -14.38 9.14 -31.83
C GLU A 166 -13.57 9.57 -30.60
N ILE A 167 -13.09 8.61 -29.82
CA ILE A 167 -12.20 8.84 -28.67
C ILE A 167 -10.75 8.55 -29.06
N SER A 168 -10.49 7.42 -29.71
CA SER A 168 -9.15 6.97 -30.06
C SER A 168 -8.87 7.18 -31.55
N HIS A 169 -7.80 7.90 -31.87
CA HIS A 169 -7.46 8.27 -33.24
C HIS A 169 -5.98 8.03 -33.56
N PRO A 170 -5.63 7.63 -34.79
CA PRO A 170 -4.27 7.81 -35.27
C PRO A 170 -3.94 9.30 -35.34
N ASP A 171 -2.73 9.67 -34.92
CA ASP A 171 -2.23 11.04 -35.05
C ASP A 171 -0.84 11.00 -35.72
N ARG A 172 -0.71 11.76 -36.82
CA ARG A 172 0.52 11.82 -37.64
C ARG A 172 1.26 13.14 -37.50
N ASP A 173 0.68 14.10 -36.77
CA ASP A 173 1.26 15.41 -36.54
C ASP A 173 1.98 15.47 -35.18
N VAL A 174 1.42 14.79 -34.17
CA VAL A 174 2.00 14.69 -32.83
C VAL A 174 2.47 13.27 -32.58
N VAL A 175 3.76 13.04 -32.84
CA VAL A 175 4.41 11.73 -32.77
C VAL A 175 5.67 11.82 -31.90
N HIS A 176 5.98 10.76 -31.15
CA HIS A 176 7.25 10.65 -30.42
C HIS A 176 8.30 9.93 -31.26
N GLU A 177 7.93 8.78 -31.84
CA GLU A 177 8.79 7.97 -32.71
C GLU A 177 7.99 7.41 -33.88
N GLY A 178 8.62 7.19 -35.05
CA GLY A 178 7.94 6.62 -36.20
C GLY A 178 7.10 7.64 -36.98
N LYS A 179 5.90 7.26 -37.39
CA LYS A 179 5.00 8.05 -38.27
C LYS A 179 3.62 8.27 -37.66
N SER A 180 3.27 7.57 -36.59
CA SER A 180 1.96 7.72 -35.96
C SER A 180 2.06 7.51 -34.45
N SER A 181 1.26 8.25 -33.69
CA SER A 181 0.94 7.93 -32.31
C SER A 181 -0.55 7.61 -32.18
N ILE A 182 -1.01 7.28 -30.97
CA ILE A 182 -2.44 7.27 -30.67
C ILE A 182 -2.83 8.47 -29.83
N ARG A 183 -3.80 9.24 -30.33
CA ARG A 183 -4.42 10.38 -29.64
C ARG A 183 -5.77 9.99 -29.05
N LEU A 184 -5.95 10.28 -27.76
CA LEU A 184 -7.16 10.03 -26.98
C LEU A 184 -7.76 11.37 -26.54
N GLU A 185 -9.00 11.65 -26.96
CA GLU A 185 -9.70 12.89 -26.66
C GLU A 185 -11.21 12.66 -26.46
N ARG A 186 -11.94 13.73 -26.08
CA ARG A 186 -13.41 13.74 -25.91
C ARG A 186 -13.97 12.66 -24.97
N PHE A 187 -13.13 12.05 -24.13
CA PHE A 187 -13.51 10.98 -23.22
C PHE A 187 -14.50 11.44 -22.13
N GLY A 188 -14.49 12.70 -21.71
CA GLY A 188 -15.50 13.21 -20.78
C GLY A 188 -16.88 13.40 -21.42
N GLU A 189 -16.92 13.69 -22.71
CA GLU A 189 -18.17 13.84 -23.49
C GLU A 189 -18.73 12.45 -23.87
N LEU A 190 -17.86 11.58 -24.36
CA LEU A 190 -18.23 10.30 -24.96
C LEU A 190 -18.19 9.12 -23.98
N SER A 191 -17.66 9.31 -22.77
CA SER A 191 -17.71 8.38 -21.64
C SER A 191 -18.08 9.14 -20.36
N PRO A 192 -19.27 9.74 -20.26
CA PRO A 192 -19.61 10.68 -19.17
C PRO A 192 -19.61 10.01 -17.78
N GLU A 193 -20.01 8.75 -17.71
CA GLU A 193 -20.09 7.98 -16.45
C GLU A 193 -18.71 7.62 -15.89
N HIS A 194 -17.76 7.29 -16.76
CA HIS A 194 -16.49 6.67 -16.34
C HIS A 194 -15.24 7.43 -16.78
N GLY A 195 -15.34 8.30 -17.79
CA GLY A 195 -14.21 9.05 -18.34
C GLY A 195 -13.13 8.14 -18.93
N HIS A 196 -13.53 7.04 -19.56
CA HIS A 196 -12.60 6.03 -20.07
C HIS A 196 -12.08 6.40 -21.46
N ALA A 197 -10.76 6.29 -21.62
CA ALA A 197 -10.05 6.38 -22.89
C ALA A 197 -8.81 5.48 -22.78
N ARG A 198 -8.89 4.23 -23.23
CA ARG A 198 -7.86 3.21 -22.96
C ARG A 198 -7.56 2.41 -24.21
N ILE A 199 -6.34 1.89 -24.26
CA ILE A 199 -5.93 0.80 -25.14
C ILE A 199 -5.64 -0.44 -24.31
N CYS A 200 -5.76 -1.63 -24.93
CA CYS A 200 -5.39 -2.89 -24.32
C CYS A 200 -4.83 -3.86 -25.33
N GLN A 201 -3.70 -4.48 -24.96
CA GLN A 201 -3.14 -5.62 -25.66
C GLN A 201 -3.05 -6.82 -24.71
N GLU A 202 -3.41 -8.01 -25.22
CA GLU A 202 -3.11 -9.27 -24.54
C GLU A 202 -1.66 -9.65 -24.88
N ILE A 203 -0.86 -9.88 -23.85
CA ILE A 203 0.55 -10.26 -23.99
C ILE A 203 0.76 -11.69 -23.48
N THR A 204 1.69 -12.39 -24.12
CA THR A 204 2.19 -13.67 -23.62
C THR A 204 3.42 -13.42 -22.74
N VAL A 205 3.43 -14.04 -21.57
CA VAL A 205 4.54 -13.98 -20.61
C VAL A 205 4.90 -15.40 -20.16
N ARG A 206 6.08 -15.56 -19.58
CA ARG A 206 6.45 -16.77 -18.86
C ARG A 206 6.06 -16.60 -17.40
N PRO A 207 5.49 -17.63 -16.75
CA PRO A 207 5.27 -17.61 -15.31
C PRO A 207 6.56 -17.38 -14.53
N HIS A 208 6.45 -16.70 -13.39
CA HIS A 208 7.51 -16.40 -12.45
C HIS A 208 8.70 -15.74 -13.15
N ARG A 209 8.42 -14.65 -13.86
CA ARG A 209 9.39 -13.76 -14.50
C ARG A 209 9.15 -12.33 -14.11
N GLN A 210 10.19 -11.52 -14.29
CA GLN A 210 10.15 -10.09 -14.08
C GLN A 210 10.13 -9.38 -15.43
N TYR A 211 9.28 -8.37 -15.55
CA TYR A 211 9.09 -7.62 -16.79
C TYR A 211 9.16 -6.12 -16.52
N ARG A 212 9.56 -5.39 -17.56
CA ARG A 212 9.50 -3.95 -17.67
C ARG A 212 8.54 -3.56 -18.78
N LEU A 213 7.63 -2.66 -18.46
CA LEU A 213 6.77 -2.00 -19.42
C LEU A 213 7.17 -0.53 -19.49
N GLN A 214 7.34 -0.01 -20.70
CA GLN A 214 7.67 1.39 -20.97
C GLN A 214 6.73 1.97 -22.02
N LEU A 215 6.37 3.23 -21.88
CA LEU A 215 5.65 3.99 -22.91
C LEU A 215 5.98 5.48 -22.81
N TRP A 216 5.73 6.22 -23.87
CA TRP A 216 5.76 7.68 -23.87
C TRP A 216 4.35 8.24 -23.83
N ALA A 217 4.13 9.23 -22.97
CA ALA A 217 2.85 9.91 -22.83
C ALA A 217 3.03 11.42 -22.91
N LYS A 218 2.14 12.08 -23.65
CA LYS A 218 2.04 13.55 -23.72
C LYS A 218 0.64 13.97 -23.33
N THR A 219 0.50 15.07 -22.62
CA THR A 219 -0.79 15.56 -22.12
C THR A 219 -1.02 17.02 -22.47
N GLN A 220 -2.27 17.36 -22.78
CA GLN A 220 -2.72 18.74 -22.94
C GLN A 220 -4.05 18.92 -22.22
N ASP A 221 -4.07 19.84 -21.25
CA ASP A 221 -5.24 20.23 -20.46
C ASP A 221 -6.02 19.03 -19.89
N LEU A 222 -5.29 17.97 -19.50
CA LEU A 222 -5.83 16.74 -18.97
C LEU A 222 -6.39 16.95 -17.56
N GLU A 223 -7.69 16.70 -17.40
CA GLU A 223 -8.36 16.79 -16.10
C GLU A 223 -9.17 15.52 -15.78
N PRO A 224 -9.01 14.95 -14.57
CA PRO A 224 -7.95 15.26 -13.61
C PRO A 224 -6.60 14.71 -14.10
N ALA A 225 -5.50 15.38 -13.75
CA ALA A 225 -4.14 14.94 -14.12
C ALA A 225 -3.82 13.50 -13.65
N GLY A 226 -4.41 13.07 -12.53
CA GLY A 226 -4.29 11.70 -11.99
C GLY A 226 -5.18 10.64 -12.66
N ALA A 227 -5.88 10.95 -13.75
CA ALA A 227 -6.70 10.00 -14.48
C ALA A 227 -5.87 8.98 -15.28
N PHE A 228 -4.64 9.32 -15.64
CA PHE A 228 -3.77 8.43 -16.41
C PHE A 228 -3.25 7.25 -15.58
N ARG A 229 -3.35 6.05 -16.15
CA ARG A 229 -2.86 4.81 -15.54
C ARG A 229 -2.27 3.89 -16.60
N VAL A 230 -1.31 3.09 -16.12
CA VAL A 230 -0.84 1.89 -16.81
C VAL A 230 -1.09 0.73 -15.88
N GLN A 231 -1.79 -0.30 -16.36
CA GLN A 231 -2.28 -1.39 -15.52
C GLN A 231 -2.05 -2.73 -16.20
N VAL A 232 -1.53 -3.67 -15.43
CA VAL A 232 -1.37 -5.07 -15.85
C VAL A 232 -2.42 -5.90 -15.14
N TYR A 233 -3.26 -6.56 -15.92
CA TYR A 233 -4.36 -7.39 -15.43
C TYR A 233 -4.12 -8.87 -15.71
N THR A 234 -4.50 -9.66 -14.72
CA THR A 234 -4.77 -11.10 -14.82
C THR A 234 -6.27 -11.29 -15.08
N GLU A 235 -6.73 -12.54 -15.26
CA GLU A 235 -8.17 -12.83 -15.27
C GLU A 235 -8.85 -12.52 -13.92
N LYS A 236 -8.09 -12.47 -12.82
CA LYS A 236 -8.60 -12.29 -11.45
C LYS A 236 -8.50 -10.85 -10.94
N GLY A 237 -7.85 -9.95 -11.68
CA GLY A 237 -7.66 -8.56 -11.28
C GLY A 237 -6.28 -7.99 -11.61
N VAL A 238 -6.01 -6.79 -11.10
CA VAL A 238 -4.73 -6.09 -11.28
C VAL A 238 -3.60 -6.84 -10.58
N LEU A 239 -2.48 -7.01 -11.29
CA LEU A 239 -1.30 -7.72 -10.80
C LEU A 239 -0.35 -6.79 -10.04
N ALA A 240 0.01 -5.66 -10.64
CA ALA A 240 0.92 -4.68 -10.06
C ALA A 240 0.47 -3.28 -10.47
N PRO A 241 -0.41 -2.63 -9.68
CA PRO A 241 -0.78 -1.25 -9.97
C PRO A 241 0.41 -0.33 -9.64
N VAL A 242 0.67 0.63 -10.51
CA VAL A 242 1.63 1.71 -10.26
C VAL A 242 0.94 3.04 -10.51
N ASP A 243 1.13 3.97 -9.58
CA ASP A 243 0.61 5.32 -9.72
C ASP A 243 1.59 6.12 -10.59
N VAL A 244 1.15 6.48 -11.79
CA VAL A 244 1.94 7.33 -12.69
C VAL A 244 1.49 8.77 -12.52
N HIS A 245 2.42 9.65 -12.18
CA HIS A 245 2.14 11.09 -12.12
C HIS A 245 2.45 11.75 -13.47
N LEU A 246 1.42 12.07 -14.23
CA LEU A 246 1.51 12.96 -15.39
C LEU A 246 0.86 14.31 -15.06
N PRO A 247 1.53 15.45 -15.37
CA PRO A 247 0.90 16.77 -15.26
C PRO A 247 -0.30 16.93 -16.21
N SER A 248 -1.18 17.89 -15.91
CA SER A 248 -2.30 18.27 -16.79
C SER A 248 -1.84 18.57 -18.22
N THR A 249 -0.74 19.32 -18.35
CA THR A 249 -0.11 19.64 -19.63
C THR A 249 1.38 19.36 -19.52
N SER A 250 1.88 18.49 -20.39
CA SER A 250 3.30 18.16 -20.45
C SER A 250 3.69 17.70 -21.85
N ASP A 251 4.94 17.95 -22.23
CA ASP A 251 5.51 17.30 -23.41
C ASP A 251 5.74 15.80 -23.17
N TRP A 252 6.17 15.07 -24.20
CA TRP A 252 6.46 13.64 -24.11
C TRP A 252 7.28 13.27 -22.87
N ARG A 253 6.72 12.40 -22.04
CA ARG A 253 7.35 11.86 -20.84
C ARG A 253 7.35 10.35 -20.87
N ARG A 254 8.50 9.77 -20.58
CA ARG A 254 8.64 8.32 -20.40
C ARG A 254 7.93 7.90 -19.11
N VAL A 255 7.04 6.94 -19.24
CA VAL A 255 6.37 6.21 -18.18
C VAL A 255 6.93 4.81 -18.14
N GLU A 256 7.24 4.31 -16.94
CA GLU A 256 7.83 2.99 -16.75
C GLU A 256 7.22 2.30 -15.53
N MET A 257 7.03 1.00 -15.64
CA MET A 257 6.71 0.14 -14.50
C MET A 257 7.39 -1.23 -14.65
N THR A 258 7.60 -1.90 -13.52
CA THR A 258 8.02 -3.30 -13.48
C THR A 258 6.94 -4.15 -12.84
N PHE A 259 6.86 -5.42 -13.21
CA PHE A 259 5.96 -6.37 -12.57
C PHE A 259 6.54 -7.78 -12.61
N ASN A 260 6.08 -8.65 -11.71
CA ASN A 260 6.30 -10.09 -11.80
C ASN A 260 5.05 -10.76 -12.37
N SER A 261 5.20 -11.71 -13.30
CA SER A 261 4.07 -12.41 -13.90
C SER A 261 3.33 -13.36 -12.96
N GLY A 262 3.87 -13.67 -11.77
CA GLY A 262 3.29 -14.68 -10.88
C GLY A 262 3.13 -16.01 -11.61
N SER A 263 2.06 -16.76 -11.35
CA SER A 263 1.79 -18.02 -12.06
C SER A 263 1.21 -17.83 -13.47
N TRP A 264 1.10 -16.60 -13.98
CA TRP A 264 0.39 -16.29 -15.22
C TRP A 264 1.27 -16.45 -16.46
N SER A 265 0.69 -16.95 -17.54
CA SER A 265 1.31 -17.02 -18.88
C SER A 265 0.70 -16.05 -19.89
N LYS A 266 -0.41 -15.41 -19.51
CA LYS A 266 -1.10 -14.39 -20.30
C LYS A 266 -1.58 -13.27 -19.40
N LEU A 267 -1.41 -12.04 -19.87
CA LEU A 267 -1.80 -10.83 -19.14
C LEU A 267 -2.41 -9.82 -20.12
N ARG A 268 -3.17 -8.86 -19.59
CA ARG A 268 -3.66 -7.72 -20.35
C ARG A 268 -2.99 -6.45 -19.87
N VAL A 269 -2.32 -5.77 -20.79
CA VAL A 269 -1.71 -4.45 -20.54
C VAL A 269 -2.67 -3.38 -21.00
N TYR A 270 -3.13 -2.55 -20.08
CA TYR A 270 -3.90 -1.35 -20.38
C TYR A 270 -3.07 -0.10 -20.18
N ALA A 271 -3.24 0.88 -21.06
CA ALA A 271 -2.75 2.23 -20.90
C ALA A 271 -3.86 3.23 -21.28
N GLY A 272 -4.00 4.31 -20.51
CA GLY A 272 -4.98 5.35 -20.80
C GLY A 272 -5.58 5.98 -19.56
N LEU A 273 -6.83 6.44 -19.68
CA LEU A 273 -7.52 7.23 -18.68
C LEU A 273 -8.66 6.44 -18.00
N TRP A 274 -8.73 6.60 -16.67
CA TRP A 274 -9.88 6.27 -15.85
C TRP A 274 -10.35 7.53 -15.14
N GLY A 275 -11.60 7.94 -15.37
CA GLY A 275 -12.16 9.14 -14.78
C GLY A 275 -11.79 10.45 -15.47
N GLY A 276 -11.31 10.42 -16.72
CA GLY A 276 -11.02 11.62 -17.49
C GLY A 276 -12.27 12.47 -17.76
N LYS A 277 -12.14 13.79 -17.66
CA LYS A 277 -13.22 14.77 -17.85
C LYS A 277 -12.99 15.69 -19.04
N ARG A 278 -11.75 16.10 -19.30
CA ARG A 278 -11.37 16.89 -20.48
C ARG A 278 -9.88 16.76 -20.79
N GLY A 279 -9.49 17.29 -21.93
CA GLY A 279 -8.12 17.33 -22.42
C GLY A 279 -7.83 16.27 -23.47
N THR A 280 -6.54 16.15 -23.78
CA THR A 280 -6.01 15.22 -24.78
C THR A 280 -4.80 14.49 -24.22
N LEU A 281 -4.73 13.20 -24.50
CA LEU A 281 -3.62 12.32 -24.16
C LEU A 281 -3.08 11.70 -25.44
N TRP A 282 -1.78 11.74 -25.64
CA TRP A 282 -1.10 10.96 -26.67
C TRP A 282 -0.27 9.87 -26.02
N LEU A 283 -0.26 8.68 -26.62
CA LEU A 283 0.61 7.57 -26.24
C LEU A 283 1.45 7.16 -27.43
N ASP A 284 2.70 6.79 -27.17
CA ASP A 284 3.63 6.29 -28.17
C ASP A 284 4.63 5.28 -27.56
N SER A 285 5.23 4.47 -28.42
CA SER A 285 6.38 3.59 -28.16
C SER A 285 6.20 2.69 -26.92
N LEU A 286 5.03 2.07 -26.83
CA LEU A 286 4.72 1.05 -25.81
C LEU A 286 5.59 -0.19 -26.05
N SER A 287 6.36 -0.60 -25.05
CA SER A 287 7.26 -1.74 -25.15
C SER A 287 7.23 -2.58 -23.87
N LEU A 288 7.55 -3.86 -24.04
CA LEU A 288 7.67 -4.85 -22.98
C LEU A 288 9.02 -5.54 -23.12
N GLU A 289 9.73 -5.70 -22.01
CA GLU A 289 11.02 -6.37 -21.93
C GLU A 289 11.06 -7.30 -20.73
N GLU A 290 11.60 -8.50 -20.90
CA GLU A 290 11.97 -9.36 -19.77
C GLU A 290 13.21 -8.79 -19.07
N LEU A 291 13.08 -8.58 -17.76
CA LEU A 291 14.16 -8.16 -16.88
C LEU A 291 14.64 -9.37 -16.07
N ALA A 292 15.89 -9.28 -15.61
CA ALA A 292 16.34 -10.17 -14.57
C ALA A 292 17.31 -9.52 -13.60
N LEU A 293 17.37 -10.09 -12.40
CA LEU A 293 18.24 -9.65 -11.33
C LEU A 293 18.08 -8.16 -11.00
N TYR A 294 16.84 -7.65 -11.00
CA TYR A 294 16.50 -6.30 -10.53
C TYR A 294 15.72 -6.38 -9.20
N ASN A 295 16.06 -5.57 -8.21
CA ASN A 295 15.54 -5.64 -6.84
C ASN A 295 15.74 -7.02 -6.19
N VAL A 296 16.88 -7.67 -6.46
CA VAL A 296 17.19 -9.01 -5.94
C VAL A 296 17.34 -8.98 -4.42
N LEU A 297 16.66 -9.90 -3.76
CA LEU A 297 16.68 -10.02 -2.31
C LEU A 297 17.71 -11.06 -1.85
N ARG A 298 18.46 -10.71 -0.81
CA ARG A 298 19.52 -11.54 -0.23
C ARG A 298 19.28 -11.79 1.26
N ARG A 299 18.62 -12.91 1.56
CA ARG A 299 18.39 -13.43 2.91
C ARG A 299 18.06 -14.93 2.84
N PRO A 300 18.04 -15.68 3.98
CA PRO A 300 17.77 -17.12 3.97
C PRO A 300 16.46 -17.50 3.25
N GLY A 301 15.38 -16.75 3.42
CA GLY A 301 14.10 -17.00 2.74
C GLY A 301 14.07 -16.68 1.24
N THR A 302 15.16 -16.18 0.66
CA THR A 302 15.26 -15.82 -0.76
C THR A 302 16.57 -16.34 -1.37
N PRO A 303 16.76 -17.67 -1.46
CA PRO A 303 17.96 -18.23 -2.07
C PRO A 303 18.05 -17.86 -3.56
N ILE A 304 19.28 -17.83 -4.07
CA ILE A 304 19.56 -17.80 -5.50
C ILE A 304 20.16 -19.14 -5.89
N THR A 305 19.68 -19.70 -7.00
CA THR A 305 20.17 -20.94 -7.57
C THR A 305 20.53 -20.70 -9.03
N VAL A 306 21.74 -21.11 -9.42
CA VAL A 306 22.22 -21.04 -10.81
C VAL A 306 22.53 -22.47 -11.26
N ARG A 307 21.84 -22.95 -12.29
CA ARG A 307 22.02 -24.31 -12.83
C ARG A 307 22.41 -24.29 -14.30
N SER A 308 22.97 -25.40 -14.78
CA SER A 308 23.11 -25.67 -16.22
C SER A 308 21.73 -25.72 -16.90
N ALA A 309 21.70 -25.54 -18.22
CA ALA A 309 20.46 -25.55 -19.00
C ALA A 309 19.62 -26.83 -18.85
N ASP A 310 20.28 -27.98 -18.65
CA ASP A 310 19.63 -29.28 -18.39
C ASP A 310 19.26 -29.50 -16.91
N GLY A 311 19.62 -28.57 -16.03
CA GLY A 311 19.42 -28.66 -14.58
C GLY A 311 20.33 -29.65 -13.86
N ALA A 312 21.24 -30.35 -14.55
CA ALA A 312 22.05 -31.42 -13.97
C ALA A 312 23.15 -30.91 -13.02
N THR A 313 23.66 -29.70 -13.26
CA THR A 313 24.71 -29.08 -12.45
C THR A 313 24.17 -27.84 -11.76
N THR A 314 24.34 -27.76 -10.44
CA THR A 314 24.15 -26.51 -9.68
C THR A 314 25.51 -25.86 -9.44
N TYR A 315 25.64 -24.60 -9.83
CA TYR A 315 26.86 -23.81 -9.68
C TYR A 315 26.88 -23.09 -8.32
N GLU A 316 28.08 -22.87 -7.80
CA GLU A 316 28.34 -22.34 -6.47
C GLU A 316 28.72 -20.85 -6.53
N GLU A 317 27.99 -20.02 -5.78
CA GLU A 317 28.36 -18.62 -5.57
C GLU A 317 29.71 -18.53 -4.83
N GLY A 318 30.57 -17.59 -5.23
CA GLY A 318 31.93 -17.43 -4.70
C GLY A 318 32.96 -18.38 -5.32
N LYS A 319 32.54 -19.35 -6.14
CA LYS A 319 33.42 -20.27 -6.87
C LYS A 319 33.23 -20.18 -8.39
N ASP A 320 32.00 -20.32 -8.86
CA ASP A 320 31.68 -20.24 -10.29
C ASP A 320 31.27 -18.82 -10.72
N TYR A 321 30.59 -18.10 -9.82
CA TYR A 321 30.12 -16.74 -10.07
C TYR A 321 30.22 -15.88 -8.82
N ALA A 322 30.34 -14.57 -9.02
CA ALA A 322 30.45 -13.60 -7.96
C ALA A 322 29.11 -13.42 -7.23
N PRO A 323 29.11 -12.99 -5.95
CA PRO A 323 27.90 -12.68 -5.23
C PRO A 323 26.97 -11.72 -5.98
N ILE A 324 25.70 -12.08 -6.10
CA ILE A 324 24.69 -11.26 -6.76
C ILE A 324 24.06 -10.34 -5.70
N VAL A 325 24.46 -9.07 -5.72
CA VAL A 325 23.96 -8.04 -4.80
C VAL A 325 23.47 -6.86 -5.62
N ASP A 326 22.25 -6.41 -5.36
CA ASP A 326 21.73 -5.18 -5.96
C ASP A 326 22.14 -3.98 -5.08
N PRO A 327 23.11 -3.16 -5.52
CA PRO A 327 23.54 -2.00 -4.74
C PRO A 327 22.46 -0.91 -4.64
N ASP A 328 21.44 -0.96 -5.51
CA ASP A 328 20.36 0.02 -5.56
C ASP A 328 19.01 -0.61 -5.21
N LEU A 329 19.00 -1.72 -4.47
CA LEU A 329 17.78 -2.41 -4.02
C LEU A 329 16.72 -1.40 -3.53
N LEU A 330 15.56 -1.39 -4.18
CA LEU A 330 14.41 -0.53 -3.88
C LEU A 330 14.69 0.99 -3.93
N ARG A 331 15.71 1.43 -4.68
CA ARG A 331 15.98 2.85 -4.88
C ARG A 331 15.04 3.44 -5.95
N ALA A 332 14.32 4.50 -5.58
CA ALA A 332 13.45 5.20 -6.52
C ALA A 332 14.20 5.84 -7.70
N HIS A 333 13.52 5.95 -8.85
CA HIS A 333 13.98 6.68 -10.06
C HIS A 333 15.26 6.16 -10.73
N LYS A 334 15.71 4.94 -10.42
CA LYS A 334 16.77 4.28 -11.16
C LYS A 334 16.21 3.65 -12.44
N ASP A 335 16.94 3.74 -13.55
CA ASP A 335 16.66 2.91 -14.72
C ASP A 335 16.84 1.43 -14.33
N PRO A 336 15.80 0.59 -14.43
CA PRO A 336 15.86 -0.83 -14.09
C PRO A 336 16.68 -1.59 -15.14
N ALA A 337 17.97 -1.32 -15.19
CA ALA A 337 18.94 -2.16 -15.86
C ALA A 337 19.18 -3.39 -14.98
N GLY A 338 18.69 -4.54 -15.41
CA GLY A 338 18.95 -5.82 -14.73
C GLY A 338 20.44 -6.06 -14.52
N LEU A 339 20.80 -6.72 -13.42
CA LEU A 339 22.20 -7.05 -13.13
C LEU A 339 22.67 -8.20 -14.03
N ALA A 340 23.98 -8.23 -14.28
CA ALA A 340 24.64 -9.38 -14.89
C ALA A 340 25.21 -10.29 -13.81
N LEU A 341 25.14 -11.60 -14.05
CA LEU A 341 25.84 -12.59 -13.25
C LEU A 341 27.30 -12.64 -13.70
N ARG A 342 28.23 -12.23 -12.84
CA ARG A 342 29.66 -12.18 -13.18
C ARG A 342 30.35 -13.50 -12.89
N LEU A 343 31.08 -14.05 -13.84
CA LEU A 343 31.84 -15.28 -13.65
C LEU A 343 33.16 -15.02 -12.94
N LEU A 344 33.61 -15.99 -12.14
CA LEU A 344 34.89 -15.93 -11.44
C LEU A 344 35.99 -16.68 -12.22
N PRO A 345 37.27 -16.33 -12.03
CA PRO A 345 38.38 -17.13 -12.56
C PRO A 345 38.29 -18.59 -12.09
N GLY A 346 38.44 -19.54 -13.02
CA GLY A 346 38.33 -20.97 -12.72
C GLY A 346 36.89 -21.49 -12.59
N SER A 347 35.89 -20.68 -12.95
CA SER A 347 34.49 -21.10 -13.01
C SER A 347 34.31 -22.35 -13.88
N ARG A 348 33.37 -23.22 -13.46
CA ARG A 348 32.91 -24.33 -14.30
C ARG A 348 32.02 -23.85 -15.45
N ILE A 349 31.44 -22.66 -15.34
CA ILE A 349 30.61 -22.03 -16.36
C ILE A 349 31.51 -21.49 -17.47
N ARG A 350 31.19 -21.78 -18.73
CA ARG A 350 31.99 -21.44 -19.91
C ARG A 350 31.27 -20.45 -20.82
N GLU A 351 32.05 -19.79 -21.66
CA GLU A 351 31.52 -18.89 -22.70
C GLU A 351 30.50 -19.63 -23.59
N GLY A 352 29.35 -19.00 -23.83
CA GLY A 352 28.25 -19.59 -24.61
C GLY A 352 27.34 -20.55 -23.84
N ASP A 353 27.65 -20.89 -22.59
CA ASP A 353 26.76 -21.73 -21.77
C ASP A 353 25.41 -21.03 -21.55
N ARG A 354 24.36 -21.85 -21.50
CA ARG A 354 23.03 -21.44 -21.09
C ARG A 354 22.79 -21.89 -19.65
N LEU A 355 22.21 -21.01 -18.85
CA LEU A 355 21.98 -21.21 -17.42
C LEU A 355 20.51 -21.03 -17.08
N LEU A 356 20.07 -21.69 -16.02
CA LEU A 356 18.77 -21.46 -15.37
C LEU A 356 19.01 -20.77 -14.03
N VAL A 357 18.50 -19.55 -13.88
CA VAL A 357 18.69 -18.73 -12.69
C VAL A 357 17.37 -18.53 -11.96
N SER A 358 17.27 -19.08 -10.75
CA SER A 358 16.13 -18.91 -9.86
C SER A 358 16.51 -17.97 -8.71
N TYR A 359 15.66 -16.99 -8.38
CA TYR A 359 15.89 -16.00 -7.33
C TYR A 359 14.57 -15.38 -6.86
N TYR A 360 14.63 -14.44 -5.93
CA TYR A 360 13.47 -13.65 -5.51
C TYR A 360 13.78 -12.17 -5.59
N HIS A 361 12.76 -11.37 -5.89
CA HIS A 361 12.88 -9.92 -5.98
C HIS A 361 11.74 -9.21 -5.25
N ALA A 362 12.01 -7.99 -4.80
CA ALA A 362 10.99 -7.14 -4.22
C ALA A 362 10.26 -6.32 -5.29
N GLN A 363 8.94 -6.22 -5.15
CA GLN A 363 8.07 -5.49 -6.07
C GLN A 363 7.42 -4.30 -5.35
N PRO A 364 7.84 -3.06 -5.65
CA PRO A 364 7.09 -1.88 -5.27
C PRO A 364 5.75 -1.83 -6.02
N ILE A 365 4.73 -1.30 -5.37
CA ILE A 365 3.41 -1.04 -5.96
C ILE A 365 2.93 0.38 -5.64
N HIS A 366 1.94 0.87 -6.36
CA HIS A 366 1.39 2.22 -6.27
C HIS A 366 2.50 3.28 -6.31
N ARG A 367 2.68 4.03 -5.22
CA ARG A 367 3.70 5.08 -5.06
C ARG A 367 4.97 4.57 -4.36
N GLY A 368 5.36 3.33 -4.65
CA GLY A 368 6.57 2.71 -4.10
C GLY A 368 6.35 2.03 -2.74
N GLN A 369 5.12 1.65 -2.41
CA GLN A 369 4.87 0.82 -1.22
C GLN A 369 5.54 -0.54 -1.40
N VAL A 370 6.24 -0.99 -0.35
CA VAL A 370 6.89 -2.30 -0.32
C VAL A 370 6.47 -3.04 0.95
N THR A 371 5.86 -4.20 0.78
CA THR A 371 5.51 -5.07 1.91
C THR A 371 6.75 -5.86 2.36
N ILE A 372 6.92 -6.04 3.67
CA ILE A 372 7.97 -6.91 4.24
C ILE A 372 7.50 -8.35 4.38
N CYS A 373 8.44 -9.28 4.44
CA CYS A 373 8.15 -10.67 4.71
C CYS A 373 7.83 -10.89 6.19
N MET A 374 6.58 -11.21 6.50
CA MET A 374 6.12 -11.49 7.86
C MET A 374 6.69 -12.80 8.46
N SER A 375 7.36 -13.62 7.66
CA SER A 375 7.95 -14.89 8.12
C SER A 375 9.44 -14.78 8.47
N GLU A 376 10.08 -13.64 8.20
CA GLU A 376 11.51 -13.46 8.45
C GLU A 376 11.79 -13.13 9.93
N PRO A 377 12.64 -13.91 10.64
CA PRO A 377 12.93 -13.68 12.06
C PRO A 377 13.48 -12.30 12.38
N LYS A 378 14.39 -11.77 11.53
CA LYS A 378 15.06 -10.48 11.75
C LYS A 378 14.09 -9.29 11.81
N VAL A 379 12.92 -9.41 11.18
CA VAL A 379 11.84 -8.41 11.29
C VAL A 379 11.42 -8.22 12.75
N TYR A 380 11.27 -9.33 13.48
CA TYR A 380 10.84 -9.32 14.87
C TYR A 380 11.95 -8.87 15.82
N ASP A 381 13.22 -9.05 15.45
CA ASP A 381 14.34 -8.52 16.22
C ASP A 381 14.38 -6.99 16.16
N ILE A 382 14.13 -6.41 14.98
CA ILE A 382 14.00 -4.97 14.81
C ILE A 382 12.81 -4.45 15.62
N TRP A 383 11.62 -5.05 15.48
CA TRP A 383 10.44 -4.62 16.24
C TRP A 383 10.60 -4.75 17.75
N ARG A 384 11.31 -5.78 18.24
CA ARG A 384 11.58 -5.92 19.68
C ARG A 384 12.41 -4.74 20.21
N GLU A 385 13.46 -4.36 19.50
CA GLU A 385 14.29 -3.22 19.91
C GLU A 385 13.52 -1.89 19.81
N GLU A 386 12.74 -1.71 18.74
CA GLU A 386 11.92 -0.51 18.58
C GLU A 386 10.81 -0.41 19.63
N ALA A 387 10.19 -1.52 20.04
CA ALA A 387 9.24 -1.55 21.17
C ALA A 387 9.92 -1.08 22.47
N ARG A 388 11.15 -1.55 22.73
CA ARG A 388 11.95 -1.13 23.89
C ARG A 388 12.23 0.37 23.86
N LEU A 389 12.61 0.92 22.70
CA LEU A 389 12.87 2.35 22.53
C LEU A 389 11.60 3.19 22.69
N VAL A 390 10.47 2.76 22.11
CA VAL A 390 9.19 3.47 22.29
C VAL A 390 8.77 3.44 23.76
N GLN A 391 8.92 2.31 24.46
CA GLN A 391 8.62 2.26 25.89
C GLN A 391 9.55 3.17 26.70
N GLN A 392 10.84 3.22 26.37
CA GLN A 392 11.82 4.10 27.02
C GLN A 392 11.49 5.58 26.81
N HIS A 393 11.12 5.99 25.59
CA HIS A 393 10.95 7.40 25.24
C HIS A 393 9.53 7.91 25.39
N LEU A 394 8.49 7.08 25.27
CA LEU A 394 7.09 7.50 25.35
C LEU A 394 6.36 6.94 26.57
N ALA A 395 6.71 5.73 27.01
CA ALA A 395 5.99 4.94 28.00
C ALA A 395 4.44 4.95 27.81
N PRO A 396 3.92 4.64 26.61
CA PRO A 396 2.51 4.83 26.29
C PRO A 396 1.66 3.68 26.85
N ALA A 397 0.43 4.01 27.28
CA ALA A 397 -0.55 3.02 27.73
C ALA A 397 -1.25 2.30 26.56
N ARG A 398 -1.43 3.01 25.44
CA ARG A 398 -2.05 2.51 24.20
C ARG A 398 -1.05 2.51 23.07
N TRP A 399 -1.11 1.46 22.26
CA TRP A 399 -0.26 1.25 21.09
C TRP A 399 -1.13 0.97 19.88
N PHE A 400 -0.72 1.43 18.71
CA PHE A 400 -1.48 1.20 17.47
C PHE A 400 -0.59 0.52 16.43
N LEU A 401 -1.04 -0.62 15.92
CA LEU A 401 -0.37 -1.37 14.86
C LEU A 401 -0.81 -0.84 13.49
N SER A 402 0.15 -0.39 12.67
CA SER A 402 -0.08 0.05 11.29
C SER A 402 -0.15 -1.15 10.32
N MET A 403 -1.00 -2.11 10.64
CA MET A 403 -1.15 -3.35 9.89
C MET A 403 -2.29 -3.25 8.88
N ASP A 404 -2.16 -2.28 7.99
CA ASP A 404 -3.05 -1.99 6.88
C ASP A 404 -2.41 -2.34 5.53
N GLU A 405 -3.25 -2.69 4.55
CA GLU A 405 -2.89 -2.80 3.14
C GLU A 405 -1.65 -3.68 2.84
N VAL A 406 -1.60 -4.88 3.42
CA VAL A 406 -0.52 -5.86 3.22
C VAL A 406 -0.68 -6.55 1.85
N ARG A 407 -0.16 -5.90 0.81
CA ARG A 407 -0.44 -6.19 -0.61
C ARG A 407 0.50 -7.21 -1.27
N ALA A 408 1.47 -7.75 -0.54
CA ALA A 408 2.26 -8.90 -0.99
C ALA A 408 2.53 -9.85 0.18
N GLY A 409 2.66 -11.14 -0.09
CA GLY A 409 2.96 -12.12 0.97
C GLY A 409 2.84 -13.55 0.49
N GLY A 410 3.50 -14.46 1.20
CA GLY A 410 3.28 -15.90 1.03
C GLY A 410 4.11 -16.56 -0.07
N THR A 411 4.99 -15.79 -0.71
CA THR A 411 5.65 -16.19 -1.96
C THR A 411 7.09 -16.66 -1.77
N CYS A 412 7.82 -16.06 -0.82
CA CYS A 412 9.22 -16.43 -0.59
C CYS A 412 9.38 -17.75 0.21
N ARG A 413 10.57 -18.34 0.18
CA ARG A 413 10.86 -19.63 0.83
C ARG A 413 10.54 -19.60 2.32
N ALA A 414 10.86 -18.50 3.03
CA ALA A 414 10.55 -18.36 4.45
C ALA A 414 9.05 -18.45 4.74
N CYS A 415 8.19 -17.93 3.86
CA CYS A 415 6.74 -18.10 3.99
C CYS A 415 6.32 -19.55 3.71
N LYS A 416 6.85 -20.15 2.63
CA LYS A 416 6.49 -21.52 2.22
C LYS A 416 6.88 -22.58 3.23
N GLU A 417 8.06 -22.47 3.83
CA GLU A 417 8.57 -23.44 4.81
C GLU A 417 7.73 -23.50 6.09
N ARG A 418 6.92 -22.46 6.38
CA ARG A 418 6.01 -22.48 7.53
C ARG A 418 4.83 -23.42 7.37
N GLY A 419 4.44 -23.75 6.13
CA GLY A 419 3.24 -24.56 5.87
C GLY A 419 1.93 -23.91 6.32
N LEU A 420 1.92 -22.58 6.50
CA LEU A 420 0.74 -21.81 6.92
C LEU A 420 0.10 -21.08 5.73
N SER A 421 -1.20 -20.84 5.82
CA SER A 421 -1.91 -19.92 4.93
C SER A 421 -1.51 -18.47 5.17
N MET A 422 -1.85 -17.57 4.24
CA MET A 422 -1.57 -16.14 4.42
C MET A 422 -2.41 -15.48 5.52
N ALA A 423 -3.64 -15.94 5.75
CA ALA A 423 -4.43 -15.56 6.91
C ALA A 423 -3.73 -15.90 8.24
N GLU A 424 -3.16 -17.11 8.36
CA GLU A 424 -2.40 -17.55 9.54
C GLU A 424 -1.07 -16.79 9.70
N ILE A 425 -0.34 -16.55 8.60
CA ILE A 425 0.92 -15.77 8.64
C ILE A 425 0.65 -14.35 9.13
N LEU A 426 -0.40 -13.70 8.62
CA LEU A 426 -0.80 -12.36 9.05
C LEU A 426 -1.19 -12.36 10.54
N GLY A 427 -2.03 -13.30 10.96
CA GLY A 427 -2.48 -13.41 12.35
C GLY A 427 -1.35 -13.70 13.33
N ASP A 428 -0.41 -14.60 12.98
CA ASP A 428 0.79 -14.85 13.77
C ASP A 428 1.68 -13.60 13.86
N CYS A 429 1.87 -12.87 12.77
CA CYS A 429 2.64 -11.62 12.77
C CYS A 429 2.05 -10.60 13.74
N ILE A 430 0.73 -10.34 13.66
CA ILE A 430 0.02 -9.43 14.57
C ILE A 430 0.13 -9.92 16.01
N THR A 431 -0.11 -11.21 16.26
CA THR A 431 -0.01 -11.81 17.59
C THR A 431 1.39 -11.63 18.19
N ARG A 432 2.44 -11.82 17.39
CA ARG A 432 3.82 -11.61 17.82
C ARG A 432 4.13 -10.14 18.08
N GLN A 433 3.65 -9.21 17.26
CA GLN A 433 3.77 -7.78 17.54
C GLN A 433 3.13 -7.40 18.87
N VAL A 434 1.91 -7.89 19.15
CA VAL A 434 1.24 -7.67 20.44
C VAL A 434 2.06 -8.24 21.60
N LYS A 435 2.64 -9.43 21.45
CA LYS A 435 3.52 -10.04 22.47
C LYS A 435 4.76 -9.18 22.73
N LEU A 436 5.44 -8.72 21.69
CA LEU A 436 6.63 -7.85 21.82
C LEU A 436 6.31 -6.53 22.54
N ILE A 437 5.16 -5.92 22.25
CA ILE A 437 4.70 -4.73 22.98
C ILE A 437 4.45 -5.06 24.46
N ARG A 438 3.86 -6.22 24.75
CA ARG A 438 3.55 -6.65 26.12
C ARG A 438 4.77 -7.12 26.92
N GLU A 439 5.85 -7.51 26.27
CA GLU A 439 7.14 -7.75 26.93
C GLU A 439 7.67 -6.48 27.61
N VAL A 440 7.47 -5.31 26.98
CA VAL A 440 7.91 -4.01 27.53
C VAL A 440 6.83 -3.28 28.33
N ASN A 441 5.55 -3.56 28.07
CA ASN A 441 4.41 -3.05 28.82
C ASN A 441 3.29 -4.11 28.95
N PRO A 442 3.27 -4.90 30.03
CA PRO A 442 2.28 -5.98 30.22
C PRO A 442 0.81 -5.53 30.26
N LYS A 443 0.55 -4.23 30.46
CA LYS A 443 -0.81 -3.66 30.52
C LYS A 443 -1.19 -2.89 29.26
N ALA A 444 -0.38 -2.95 28.21
CA ALA A 444 -0.63 -2.23 26.96
C ALA A 444 -1.97 -2.65 26.33
N GLU A 445 -2.83 -1.67 26.05
CA GLU A 445 -3.95 -1.85 25.12
C GLU A 445 -3.43 -1.65 23.69
N VAL A 446 -3.77 -2.57 22.79
CA VAL A 446 -3.27 -2.55 21.42
C VAL A 446 -4.45 -2.39 20.45
N TYR A 447 -4.28 -1.46 19.51
CA TYR A 447 -5.22 -1.13 18.44
C TYR A 447 -4.63 -1.55 17.10
N ILE A 448 -5.48 -1.74 16.10
CA ILE A 448 -5.07 -2.09 14.74
C ILE A 448 -6.08 -1.53 13.72
N TRP A 449 -5.63 -1.24 12.51
CA TRP A 449 -6.54 -1.02 11.38
C TRP A 449 -7.33 -2.27 11.02
N SER A 450 -8.60 -2.12 10.63
CA SER A 450 -9.51 -3.25 10.44
C SER A 450 -9.34 -4.01 9.12
N ASP A 451 -8.81 -3.37 8.08
CA ASP A 451 -9.02 -3.80 6.69
C ASP A 451 -8.48 -5.19 6.40
N MET A 452 -7.31 -5.53 6.94
CA MET A 452 -6.68 -6.84 6.73
C MET A 452 -7.33 -7.97 7.54
N LEU A 453 -8.24 -7.63 8.45
CA LEU A 453 -9.01 -8.57 9.29
C LEU A 453 -10.50 -8.62 8.92
N ASP A 454 -10.96 -7.67 8.12
CA ASP A 454 -12.38 -7.48 7.80
C ASP A 454 -12.78 -8.18 6.49
N PRO A 455 -13.67 -9.19 6.53
CA PRO A 455 -14.11 -9.93 5.35
C PRO A 455 -14.93 -9.09 4.35
N LYS A 456 -15.41 -7.91 4.77
CA LYS A 456 -16.08 -6.94 3.88
C LYS A 456 -15.11 -5.96 3.25
N HIS A 457 -13.83 -6.04 3.60
CA HIS A 457 -12.80 -5.11 3.17
C HIS A 457 -11.63 -5.82 2.45
N ASN A 458 -10.42 -5.85 3.04
CA ASN A 458 -9.22 -6.39 2.41
C ASN A 458 -8.95 -7.87 2.79
N ALA A 459 -9.65 -8.43 3.78
CA ALA A 459 -9.48 -9.83 4.21
C ALA A 459 -10.19 -10.83 3.27
N ARG A 460 -9.70 -10.92 2.03
CA ARG A 460 -10.32 -11.71 0.94
C ARG A 460 -9.26 -12.34 0.03
N SER A 461 -9.73 -13.15 -0.91
CA SER A 461 -8.89 -13.73 -1.97
C SER A 461 -8.56 -12.75 -3.09
N ASN A 462 -7.55 -13.11 -3.89
CA ASN A 462 -7.06 -12.34 -5.04
C ASN A 462 -6.67 -10.90 -4.66
N TYR A 463 -6.06 -10.73 -3.49
CA TYR A 463 -5.60 -9.44 -3.00
C TYR A 463 -4.18 -9.16 -3.47
N TYR A 464 -4.04 -8.41 -4.57
CA TYR A 464 -2.75 -7.97 -5.10
C TYR A 464 -1.76 -9.13 -5.33
N LEU A 465 -0.55 -9.04 -4.78
CA LEU A 465 0.58 -9.96 -4.96
C LEU A 465 0.65 -11.02 -3.85
N VAL A 466 -0.46 -11.24 -3.15
CA VAL A 466 -0.55 -12.24 -2.08
C VAL A 466 -0.82 -13.60 -2.69
N GLU A 467 0.00 -14.58 -2.31
CA GLU A 467 -0.23 -15.97 -2.69
C GLU A 467 -1.12 -16.66 -1.67
N GLY A 468 -2.37 -16.95 -2.08
CA GLY A 468 -3.44 -17.43 -1.21
C GLY A 468 -4.46 -16.33 -0.93
N ASP A 469 -4.99 -16.28 0.28
CA ASP A 469 -5.96 -15.27 0.68
C ASP A 469 -5.90 -14.95 2.19
N TYR A 470 -6.54 -13.85 2.57
CA TYR A 470 -6.64 -13.37 3.95
C TYR A 470 -7.99 -13.70 4.60
N THR A 471 -8.83 -14.53 3.99
CA THR A 471 -10.12 -14.88 4.56
C THR A 471 -9.92 -15.52 5.93
N GLY A 472 -10.68 -15.07 6.94
CA GLY A 472 -10.57 -15.61 8.29
C GLY A 472 -9.33 -15.18 9.07
N SER A 473 -8.53 -14.22 8.59
CA SER A 473 -7.33 -13.72 9.30
C SER A 473 -7.60 -13.25 10.74
N TRP A 474 -8.80 -12.73 11.01
CA TRP A 474 -9.28 -12.31 12.34
C TRP A 474 -9.37 -13.45 13.37
N GLU A 475 -9.40 -14.72 12.93
CA GLU A 475 -9.45 -15.88 13.82
C GLU A 475 -8.13 -16.10 14.56
N TYR A 476 -7.03 -15.61 13.99
CA TYR A 476 -5.67 -15.85 14.43
C TYR A 476 -5.04 -14.69 15.23
N VAL A 477 -5.84 -13.69 15.62
CA VAL A 477 -5.37 -12.53 16.40
C VAL A 477 -5.89 -12.56 17.85
N PRO A 478 -5.22 -11.86 18.80
CA PRO A 478 -5.68 -11.79 20.18
C PRO A 478 -7.07 -11.16 20.29
N LYS A 479 -7.97 -11.77 21.08
CA LYS A 479 -9.37 -11.32 21.21
C LYS A 479 -9.54 -9.99 21.94
N ASP A 480 -8.51 -9.53 22.64
CA ASP A 480 -8.50 -8.25 23.34
C ASP A 480 -7.95 -7.08 22.50
N LEU A 481 -7.57 -7.35 21.25
CA LEU A 481 -7.20 -6.34 20.24
C LEU A 481 -8.40 -5.42 19.95
N ILE A 482 -8.13 -4.13 19.79
CA ILE A 482 -9.17 -3.13 19.51
C ILE A 482 -9.12 -2.76 18.02
N ILE A 483 -10.24 -2.92 17.33
CA ILE A 483 -10.28 -2.83 15.86
C ILE A 483 -10.75 -1.45 15.41
N ALA A 484 -9.88 -0.72 14.72
CA ALA A 484 -10.17 0.59 14.15
C ALA A 484 -10.74 0.46 12.73
N CYS A 485 -12.07 0.53 12.60
CA CYS A 485 -12.79 0.44 11.34
C CYS A 485 -12.74 1.78 10.60
N TRP A 486 -12.36 1.79 9.32
CA TRP A 486 -12.11 3.04 8.59
C TRP A 486 -12.87 3.22 7.28
N HIS A 487 -13.58 2.20 6.79
CA HIS A 487 -14.33 2.30 5.53
C HIS A 487 -15.79 2.71 5.75
N TYR A 488 -16.13 3.96 5.43
CA TYR A 488 -17.47 4.53 5.69
C TYR A 488 -18.62 3.74 5.07
N GLY A 489 -18.47 3.29 3.81
CA GLY A 489 -19.54 2.63 3.05
C GLY A 489 -19.93 1.24 3.52
N ILE A 490 -19.11 0.60 4.37
CA ILE A 490 -19.36 -0.75 4.94
C ILE A 490 -19.30 -0.73 6.47
N ARG A 491 -19.34 0.46 7.09
CA ARG A 491 -19.04 0.64 8.51
C ARG A 491 -19.99 -0.15 9.41
N ASP A 492 -21.27 -0.23 9.03
CA ASP A 492 -22.28 -0.92 9.82
C ASP A 492 -22.00 -2.43 9.82
N GLU A 493 -21.63 -2.99 8.66
CA GLU A 493 -21.23 -4.40 8.55
C GLU A 493 -19.92 -4.69 9.29
N SER A 494 -18.90 -3.85 9.14
CA SER A 494 -17.60 -4.03 9.81
C SER A 494 -17.74 -3.95 11.33
N LEU A 495 -18.38 -2.89 11.84
CA LEU A 495 -18.57 -2.68 13.29
C LEU A 495 -19.39 -3.83 13.90
N LYS A 496 -20.49 -4.22 13.25
CA LYS A 496 -21.30 -5.35 13.68
C LYS A 496 -20.49 -6.64 13.71
N PHE A 497 -19.76 -6.94 12.63
CA PHE A 497 -18.95 -8.14 12.51
C PHE A 497 -17.95 -8.27 13.68
N PHE A 498 -17.12 -7.25 13.91
CA PHE A 498 -16.13 -7.31 14.98
C PHE A 498 -16.78 -7.36 16.37
N SER A 499 -17.86 -6.61 16.60
CA SER A 499 -18.60 -6.64 17.86
C SER A 499 -19.21 -8.02 18.15
N GLU A 500 -19.81 -8.69 17.17
CA GLU A 500 -20.41 -10.03 17.32
C GLU A 500 -19.34 -11.10 17.63
N HIS A 501 -18.11 -10.88 17.19
CA HIS A 501 -16.96 -11.76 17.47
C HIS A 501 -16.19 -11.35 18.74
N GLY A 502 -16.74 -10.45 19.55
CA GLY A 502 -16.23 -10.09 20.87
C GLY A 502 -15.13 -9.03 20.89
N PHE A 503 -14.80 -8.42 19.75
CA PHE A 503 -13.82 -7.34 19.71
C PHE A 503 -14.43 -6.01 20.12
N ARG A 504 -13.60 -5.16 20.72
CA ARG A 504 -13.91 -3.74 20.90
C ARG A 504 -13.57 -2.99 19.61
N THR A 505 -14.35 -1.96 19.29
CA THR A 505 -14.21 -1.23 18.02
C THR A 505 -14.03 0.27 18.20
N LEU A 506 -13.29 0.88 17.29
CA LEU A 506 -13.14 2.32 17.16
C LEU A 506 -13.46 2.72 15.71
N GLY A 507 -14.20 3.81 15.49
CA GLY A 507 -14.45 4.34 14.15
C GLY A 507 -13.41 5.38 13.75
N ALA A 508 -12.66 5.14 12.69
CA ALA A 508 -11.77 6.10 12.07
C ALA A 508 -12.55 6.90 11.01
N ALA A 509 -13.04 8.06 11.44
CA ALA A 509 -13.96 8.91 10.69
C ALA A 509 -13.23 10.02 9.90
N TYR A 510 -14.03 10.93 9.32
CA TYR A 510 -13.64 12.09 8.51
C TYR A 510 -13.15 11.77 7.08
N TYR A 511 -11.96 11.19 6.93
CA TYR A 511 -11.39 10.81 5.63
C TYR A 511 -11.33 11.96 4.59
N ASP A 512 -10.89 13.14 5.03
CA ASP A 512 -10.64 14.33 4.19
C ASP A 512 -11.86 14.95 3.48
N GLY A 513 -13.06 14.69 4.00
CA GLY A 513 -14.31 15.27 3.52
C GLY A 513 -14.34 16.80 3.62
N ASP A 514 -15.23 17.41 2.83
CA ASP A 514 -15.45 18.87 2.85
C ASP A 514 -16.43 19.31 3.95
N ASP A 515 -17.10 18.34 4.59
CA ASP A 515 -17.99 18.51 5.74
C ASP A 515 -17.84 17.36 6.76
N LEU A 516 -18.74 17.32 7.76
CA LEU A 516 -18.78 16.31 8.82
C LEU A 516 -19.96 15.33 8.72
N GLU A 517 -20.68 15.26 7.59
CA GLU A 517 -21.84 14.38 7.46
C GLU A 517 -21.44 12.90 7.63
N ASN A 518 -20.32 12.49 7.03
CA ASN A 518 -19.79 11.14 7.24
C ASN A 518 -19.42 10.89 8.72
N CYS A 519 -19.00 11.91 9.47
CA CYS A 519 -18.69 11.76 10.90
C CYS A 519 -19.96 11.54 11.73
N LYS A 520 -21.07 12.20 11.38
CA LYS A 520 -22.38 11.96 12.00
C LYS A 520 -22.85 10.52 11.76
N GLY A 521 -22.71 10.03 10.52
CA GLY A 521 -23.03 8.65 10.17
C GLY A 521 -22.19 7.62 10.93
N TRP A 522 -20.89 7.89 11.14
CA TRP A 522 -20.04 7.06 12.01
C TRP A 522 -20.51 7.05 13.47
N LEU A 523 -20.85 8.22 14.01
CA LEU A 523 -21.30 8.35 15.40
C LEU A 523 -22.61 7.58 15.65
N GLU A 524 -23.55 7.60 14.70
CA GLU A 524 -24.79 6.82 14.75
C GLU A 524 -24.50 5.31 14.77
N SER A 525 -23.64 4.82 13.86
CA SER A 525 -23.24 3.42 13.80
C SER A 525 -22.55 2.95 15.09
N LEU A 526 -21.61 3.75 15.61
CA LEU A 526 -20.87 3.43 16.83
C LEU A 526 -21.78 3.37 18.06
N ARG A 527 -22.73 4.31 18.21
CA ARG A 527 -23.68 4.33 19.33
C ARG A 527 -24.59 3.09 19.38
N ARG A 528 -24.83 2.46 18.23
CA ARG A 528 -25.61 1.21 18.13
C ARG A 528 -24.77 -0.05 18.26
N THR A 529 -23.45 0.07 18.19
CA THR A 529 -22.53 -1.07 18.22
C THR A 529 -22.11 -1.37 19.66
N PRO A 530 -22.42 -2.56 20.21
CA PRO A 530 -21.92 -2.96 21.53
C PRO A 530 -20.40 -2.88 21.58
N ASN A 531 -19.86 -2.49 22.74
CA ASN A 531 -18.40 -2.41 22.98
C ASN A 531 -17.62 -1.47 22.04
N ALA A 532 -18.28 -0.57 21.31
CA ALA A 532 -17.61 0.53 20.63
C ALA A 532 -16.97 1.46 21.67
N VAL A 533 -15.67 1.68 21.57
CA VAL A 533 -14.89 2.44 22.57
C VAL A 533 -14.62 3.87 22.14
N GLY A 534 -14.69 4.18 20.84
CA GLY A 534 -14.26 5.49 20.38
C GLY A 534 -14.51 5.83 18.92
N ILE A 535 -14.18 7.08 18.63
CA ILE A 535 -14.17 7.66 17.28
C ILE A 535 -12.91 8.53 17.12
N MET A 536 -12.36 8.56 15.92
CA MET A 536 -11.12 9.28 15.60
C MET A 536 -11.27 10.14 14.34
N TYR A 537 -10.85 11.40 14.41
CA TYR A 537 -10.69 12.27 13.25
C TYR A 537 -9.47 11.82 12.43
N THR A 538 -9.69 11.32 11.22
CA THR A 538 -8.63 10.78 10.37
C THR A 538 -8.49 11.59 9.09
N SER A 539 -7.34 12.24 8.91
CA SER A 539 -6.99 12.98 7.71
C SER A 539 -5.71 12.43 7.09
N TRP A 540 -5.74 12.14 5.79
CA TRP A 540 -4.58 11.73 4.99
C TRP A 540 -4.04 12.89 4.12
N ARG A 541 -4.79 14.00 4.03
CA ARG A 541 -4.41 15.21 3.30
C ARG A 541 -4.03 16.39 4.21
N ASN A 542 -3.86 16.15 5.50
CA ASN A 542 -3.61 17.19 6.51
C ASN A 542 -4.68 18.30 6.54
N LYS A 543 -5.94 17.93 6.26
CA LYS A 543 -7.10 18.82 6.44
C LYS A 543 -7.52 18.80 7.90
N TYR A 544 -7.18 19.85 8.65
CA TYR A 544 -7.56 19.98 10.07
C TYR A 544 -8.52 21.15 10.34
N ALA A 545 -9.00 21.84 9.31
CA ALA A 545 -9.93 22.97 9.46
C ALA A 545 -11.24 22.58 10.16
N LEU A 546 -11.66 21.32 10.03
CA LEU A 546 -12.88 20.79 10.66
C LEU A 546 -12.61 20.03 11.97
N LEU A 547 -11.38 20.07 12.49
CA LEU A 547 -11.01 19.35 13.72
C LEU A 547 -11.79 19.85 14.95
N GLY A 548 -11.89 21.17 15.12
CA GLY A 548 -12.66 21.76 16.23
C GLY A 548 -14.15 21.41 16.15
N PRO A 549 -14.83 21.69 15.01
CA PRO A 549 -16.21 21.28 14.80
C PRO A 549 -16.45 19.76 14.98
N PHE A 550 -15.49 18.91 14.62
CA PHE A 550 -15.56 17.48 14.88
C PHE A 550 -15.49 17.18 16.38
N GLY A 551 -14.57 17.80 17.12
CA GLY A 551 -14.46 17.64 18.57
C GLY A 551 -15.77 18.02 19.28
N ASP A 552 -16.36 19.15 18.89
CA ASP A 552 -17.67 19.59 19.40
C ASP A 552 -18.79 18.59 19.08
N LEU A 553 -18.75 17.94 17.91
CA LEU A 553 -19.74 16.95 17.50
C LEU A 553 -19.67 15.69 18.37
N VAL A 554 -18.48 15.20 18.67
CA VAL A 554 -18.28 13.89 19.34
C VAL A 554 -18.21 13.97 20.86
N SER A 555 -18.15 15.18 21.41
CA SER A 555 -18.08 15.44 22.85
C SER A 555 -19.42 15.86 23.48
N ARG A 556 -20.50 15.91 22.69
CA ARG A 556 -21.87 16.25 23.11
C ARG A 556 -22.70 15.05 23.52
#